data_AF-A0A434ESF2-F1
#
_entry.id   AF-A0A434ESF2-F1
#
_cell.length_a   1.000
_cell.length_b   1.000
_cell.length_c   1.000
_cell.angle_alpha   90.00
_cell.angle_beta   90.00
_cell.angle_gamma   90.00
#
_symmetry.space_group_name_H-M   'P 1'
#
loop_
_entity.id
_entity.type
_entity.pdbx_description
1 polymer ?
#
loop_
_entity_poly.entity_id
_entity_poly.type
_entity_poly.pdbx_seq_one_letter_code
_entity_poly.pdbx_strand_id
1 'polypeptide(L)' 'STPISPAEIPFETAQLSPMARSFYGENKRVANQAIKAAGYRFRFPTYRVALERMWAEGNWRDGAPRSPMRG' A
#
# COMPACT_ATOMS: atom_id res chain seq x y z
N SER A 1 23.04 19.76 4.83
CA SER A 1 21.74 20.16 5.39
C SER A 1 20.87 18.95 5.58
N THR A 2 20.37 18.74 6.79
CA THR A 2 19.35 17.71 7.07
C THR A 2 18.08 18.06 6.30
N PRO A 3 17.47 17.14 5.52
CA PRO A 3 16.21 17.44 4.86
C PRO A 3 15.13 17.69 5.92
N ILE A 4 14.51 18.86 5.85
CA ILE A 4 13.38 19.22 6.70
C ILE A 4 12.21 18.33 6.26
N SER A 5 11.67 17.52 7.16
CA SER A 5 10.45 16.76 6.87
C SER A 5 9.30 17.73 6.56
N PRO A 6 8.44 17.43 5.58
CA PRO A 6 7.31 18.29 5.24
C PRO A 6 6.39 18.45 6.45
N ALA A 7 5.77 19.62 6.57
CA ALA A 7 4.79 19.89 7.60
C ALA A 7 3.61 18.91 7.48
N GLU A 8 3.11 18.43 8.62
CA GLU A 8 1.92 17.59 8.67
C GLU A 8 0.71 18.37 8.15
N ILE A 9 -0.13 17.73 7.33
CA ILE A 9 -1.34 18.32 6.76
C ILE A 9 -2.55 17.55 7.32
N PRO A 10 -3.48 18.22 8.01
CA PRO A 10 -4.74 17.60 8.43
C PRO A 10 -5.53 17.06 7.23
N PHE A 11 -6.18 15.91 7.40
CA PHE A 11 -6.93 15.23 6.33
C PHE A 11 -8.03 16.12 5.74
N GLU A 12 -8.69 16.91 6.59
CA GLU A 12 -9.77 17.83 6.23
C GLU A 12 -9.30 18.87 5.21
N THR A 13 -8.08 19.37 5.39
CA THR A 13 -7.46 20.41 4.57
C THR A 13 -6.60 19.86 3.43
N ALA A 14 -6.39 18.55 3.37
CA ALA A 14 -5.59 17.92 2.34
C ALA A 14 -6.29 18.03 0.96
N GLN A 15 -5.54 18.48 -0.04
CA GLN A 15 -5.99 18.58 -1.43
C GLN A 15 -5.95 17.20 -2.10
N LEU A 16 -6.88 16.33 -1.72
CA LEU A 16 -7.04 14.97 -2.24
C LEU A 16 -8.08 14.92 -3.35
N SER A 17 -7.86 14.05 -4.35
CA SER A 17 -8.88 13.75 -5.36
C SER A 17 -10.12 13.11 -4.72
N PRO A 18 -11.30 13.14 -5.36
CA PRO A 18 -12.51 12.50 -4.83
C PRO A 18 -12.31 11.02 -4.51
N MET A 19 -11.56 10.29 -5.35
CA MET A 19 -11.23 8.88 -5.13
C MET A 19 -10.31 8.68 -3.93
N ALA A 20 -9.27 9.50 -3.78
CA ALA A 20 -8.36 9.43 -2.64
C ALA A 20 -9.08 9.76 -1.33
N ARG A 21 -9.99 10.75 -1.34
CA ARG A 21 -10.81 11.11 -0.18
C ARG A 21 -11.74 9.95 0.23
N SER A 22 -12.35 9.25 -0.73
CA SER A 22 -13.16 8.06 -0.45
C SER A 22 -12.32 6.94 0.17
N PHE A 23 -11.12 6.70 -0.36
CA PHE A 23 -10.20 5.67 0.17
C PHE A 23 -9.84 5.91 1.65
N TYR A 24 -9.51 7.14 2.02
CA TYR A 24 -9.18 7.49 3.41
C TYR A 24 -10.42 7.68 4.30
N GLY A 25 -11.63 7.74 3.72
CA GLY A 25 -12.89 7.86 4.46
C GLY A 25 -13.30 6.58 5.20
N GLU A 26 -12.76 5.42 4.82
CA GLU A 26 -13.01 4.14 5.51
C GLU A 26 -11.70 3.57 6.05
N ASN A 27 -11.67 3.17 7.33
CA ASN A 27 -10.52 2.50 7.93
C ASN A 27 -10.96 1.21 8.65
N LYS A 28 -10.45 0.06 8.20
CA LYS A 28 -10.72 -1.23 8.82
C LYS A 28 -9.50 -2.14 8.80
N ARG A 29 -9.44 -3.06 9.77
CA ARG A 29 -8.46 -4.16 9.80
C ARG A 29 -9.12 -5.42 9.28
N VAL A 30 -8.54 -6.01 8.23
CA VAL A 30 -9.05 -7.25 7.64
C VAL A 30 -8.29 -8.45 8.21
N ALA A 31 -9.01 -9.39 8.81
CA ALA A 31 -8.41 -10.64 9.29
C ALA A 31 -8.06 -11.56 8.12
N ASN A 32 -6.92 -12.26 8.22
CA ASN A 32 -6.44 -13.21 7.21
C ASN A 32 -6.42 -14.66 7.70
N GLN A 33 -7.24 -14.99 8.70
CA GLN A 33 -7.27 -16.34 9.29
C GLN A 33 -7.76 -17.39 8.30
N ALA A 34 -8.82 -17.12 7.54
CA ALA A 34 -9.40 -18.08 6.60
C ALA A 34 -8.39 -18.54 5.52
N ILE A 35 -7.66 -17.60 4.91
CA ILE A 35 -6.68 -17.94 3.87
C ILE A 35 -5.47 -18.69 4.45
N LYS A 36 -5.05 -18.36 5.68
CA LYS A 36 -4.00 -19.11 6.38
C LYS A 36 -4.43 -20.54 6.73
N ALA A 37 -5.67 -20.70 7.19
CA ALA A 37 -6.25 -22.01 7.49
C ALA A 37 -6.36 -22.90 6.23
N ALA A 38 -6.57 -22.28 5.07
CA ALA A 38 -6.54 -22.95 3.77
C ALA A 38 -5.11 -23.37 3.30
N GLY A 39 -4.08 -23.18 4.14
CA GLY A 39 -2.70 -23.59 3.85
C GLY A 39 -1.89 -22.57 3.05
N TYR A 40 -2.43 -21.38 2.78
CA TYR A 40 -1.70 -20.35 2.04
C TYR A 40 -0.55 -19.75 2.87
N ARG A 41 0.65 -19.72 2.28
CA ARG A 41 1.84 -19.10 2.86
C ARG A 41 2.17 -17.82 2.11
N PHE A 42 2.04 -16.68 2.79
CA PHE A 42 2.42 -15.38 2.22
C PHE A 42 3.92 -15.34 1.92
N ARG A 43 4.27 -15.08 0.66
CA ARG A 43 5.66 -14.81 0.24
C ARG A 43 6.19 -13.54 0.93
N PHE A 44 5.32 -12.55 1.13
CA PHE A 44 5.62 -11.29 1.80
C PHE A 44 4.58 -11.04 2.90
N PRO A 45 4.84 -11.49 4.14
CA PRO A 45 3.86 -11.44 5.23
C PRO A 45 3.64 -10.03 5.79
N THR A 46 4.56 -9.10 5.53
CA THR A 46 4.46 -7.70 5.92
C THR A 46 4.89 -6.80 4.77
N TYR A 47 4.41 -5.56 4.78
CA TYR A 47 4.79 -4.56 3.79
C TYR A 47 6.29 -4.25 3.82
N ARG A 48 6.96 -4.32 4.98
CA ARG A 48 8.40 -4.06 5.12
C ARG A 48 9.23 -5.04 4.28
N VAL A 49 8.94 -6.34 4.42
CA VAL A 49 9.65 -7.39 3.67
C VAL A 49 9.44 -7.22 2.16
N ALA A 50 8.23 -6.87 1.73
CA ALA A 50 7.96 -6.60 0.32
C ALA A 50 8.75 -5.38 -0.19
N LEU A 51 8.74 -4.28 0.55
CA LEU A 51 9.42 -3.04 0.16
C LEU A 51 10.95 -3.20 0.14
N GLU A 52 11.54 -3.86 1.15
CA GLU A 52 12.97 -4.16 1.18
C GLU A 52 13.41 -4.96 -0.03
N ARG A 53 12.61 -5.96 -0.43
CA ARG A 53 12.89 -6.76 -1.62
C ARG A 53 12.76 -5.92 -2.89
N MET A 54 11.68 -5.16 -3.04
CA MET A 54 11.50 -4.31 -4.23
C MET A 54 12.61 -3.26 -4.37
N TRP A 55 13.10 -2.75 -3.24
CA TRP A 55 14.25 -1.86 -3.20
C TRP A 55 15.53 -2.56 -3.63
N ALA A 56 15.83 -3.72 -3.04
CA ALA A 56 17.03 -4.49 -3.37
C ALA A 56 17.05 -4.99 -4.82
N GLU A 57 15.88 -5.34 -5.38
CA GLU A 57 15.74 -5.78 -6.77
C GLU A 57 15.63 -4.61 -7.76
N GLY A 58 15.53 -3.36 -7.29
CA GLY A 58 15.40 -2.17 -8.13
C GLY A 58 14.05 -2.02 -8.85
N ASN A 59 13.11 -2.94 -8.65
CA ASN A 59 11.82 -2.99 -9.35
C ASN A 59 10.70 -2.20 -8.64
N TRP A 60 11.02 -1.40 -7.61
CA TRP A 60 10.03 -0.58 -6.90
C TRP A 60 9.33 0.46 -7.81
N ARG A 61 9.96 0.84 -8.93
CA ARG A 61 9.41 1.77 -9.94
C ARG A 61 8.65 1.03 -11.04
N ASP A 62 8.93 -0.25 -11.21
CA ASP A 62 8.41 -1.08 -12.29
C ASP A 62 7.07 -1.67 -11.85
N GLY A 63 6.10 -0.79 -11.59
CA GLY A 63 4.73 -1.20 -11.36
C GLY A 63 4.20 -1.91 -12.59
N ALA A 64 3.86 -3.20 -12.46
CA ALA A 64 3.20 -3.92 -13.54
C ALA A 64 1.99 -3.08 -14.01
N PRO A 65 1.78 -2.91 -15.33
CA PRO A 65 0.59 -2.23 -15.83
C PRO A 65 -0.63 -2.88 -15.19
N ARG A 66 -1.58 -2.07 -14.73
CA ARG A 66 -2.84 -2.55 -14.12
C ARG A 66 -3.35 -3.69 -14.99
N SER A 67 -3.44 -4.91 -14.43
CA SER A 67 -3.95 -6.05 -15.20
C SER A 67 -5.27 -5.63 -15.83
N PRO A 68 -5.47 -5.86 -17.14
CA PRO A 68 -6.74 -5.52 -17.76
C PRO A 68 -7.82 -6.24 -16.97
N MET A 69 -8.76 -5.47 -16.41
CA MET A 69 -9.92 -6.03 -15.74
C MET A 69 -10.65 -6.85 -16.81
N ARG A 70 -10.60 -8.19 -16.71
CA ARG A 70 -11.43 -9.03 -17.56
C ARG A 70 -12.88 -8.80 -17.14
N GLY A 71 -13.66 -8.22 -18.04
CA GLY A 71 -15.11 -8.14 -17.94
C GLY A 71 -15.79 -9.49 -18.15
#